data_AF-A0A839V6W1-F1
#
_entry.id   AF-A0A839V6W1-F1
#
_cell.length_a   1.000
_cell.length_b   1.000
_cell.length_c   1.000
_cell.angle_alpha   90.00
_cell.angle_beta   90.00
_cell.angle_gamma   90.00
#
_symmetry.space_group_name_H-M   'P 1'
#
loop_
_entity.id
_entity.type
_entity.pdbx_description
1 polymer ?
#
loop_
_entity_poly.entity_id
_entity_poly.type
_entity_poly.pdbx_seq_one_letter_code
_entity_poly.pdbx_strand_id
1 'polypeptide(L)'
;MALDPTGAGRRAAWMHLLARVTGEAACRAALREATDRLHAAQDALRTAERAHIAARQDRHDRLRESYDTLPGQQAPHDIHALRASEEHLLARERQARARCEVASGGVEQATAAQAEAQATLRAAIQQRLRRTEIAVRLEAEARRVALAAEEEAIADELMDRAGHGAG
;
A
#
# COMPACT_ATOMS: atom_id res chain seq x y z
N MET A 1 -19.98 45.20 0.37
CA MET A 1 -18.55 44.82 0.17
C MET A 1 -18.49 43.80 -0.96
N ALA A 2 -17.98 44.19 -2.12
CA ALA A 2 -17.89 43.34 -3.29
C ALA A 2 -16.77 42.30 -3.14
N LEU A 3 -17.09 41.02 -3.29
CA LEU A 3 -16.11 39.94 -3.40
C LEU A 3 -15.30 40.15 -4.69
N ASP A 4 -14.01 40.39 -4.53
CA ASP A 4 -13.05 40.60 -5.62
C ASP A 4 -13.00 39.34 -6.54
N PRO A 5 -13.32 39.44 -7.85
CA PRO A 5 -13.41 38.29 -8.77
C PRO A 5 -12.04 37.87 -9.36
N THR A 6 -10.95 38.34 -8.77
CA THR A 6 -9.59 38.24 -9.30
C THR A 6 -9.11 36.79 -9.40
N GLY A 7 -8.37 36.50 -10.48
CA GLY A 7 -7.84 35.17 -10.79
C GLY A 7 -6.94 34.54 -9.72
N ALA A 8 -6.62 35.27 -8.63
CA ALA A 8 -5.90 34.77 -7.46
C ALA A 8 -6.70 33.71 -6.67
N GLY A 9 -8.00 33.95 -6.44
CA GLY A 9 -8.87 32.97 -5.75
C GLY A 9 -9.08 31.69 -6.55
N ARG A 10 -9.25 31.83 -7.88
CA ARG A 10 -9.29 30.69 -8.81
C ARG A 10 -7.95 29.93 -8.84
N ARG A 11 -6.81 30.62 -8.91
CA ARG A 11 -5.48 29.97 -8.86
C ARG A 11 -5.23 29.22 -7.56
N ALA A 12 -5.61 29.78 -6.41
CA ALA A 12 -5.48 29.10 -5.11
C ALA A 12 -6.35 27.83 -5.05
N ALA A 13 -7.59 27.89 -5.53
CA ALA A 13 -8.47 26.73 -5.63
C ALA A 13 -7.91 25.65 -6.58
N TRP A 14 -7.36 26.05 -7.74
CA TRP A 14 -6.70 25.15 -8.67
C TRP A 14 -5.43 24.50 -8.09
N MET A 15 -4.58 25.25 -7.38
CA MET A 15 -3.40 24.71 -6.71
C MET A 15 -3.77 23.73 -5.60
N HIS A 16 -4.81 24.01 -4.81
CA HIS A 16 -5.31 23.08 -3.79
C HIS A 16 -5.90 21.80 -4.39
N LEU A 17 -6.60 21.91 -5.52
CA LEU A 17 -7.15 20.76 -6.25
C LEU A 17 -6.00 19.89 -6.80
N LEU A 18 -5.00 20.51 -7.42
CA LEU A 18 -3.79 19.84 -7.90
C LEU A 18 -3.05 19.13 -6.76
N ALA A 19 -2.79 19.82 -5.65
CA ALA A 19 -2.14 19.23 -4.47
C ALA A 19 -2.90 18.01 -3.90
N ARG A 20 -4.24 18.03 -3.93
CA ARG A 20 -5.09 16.89 -3.51
C ARG A 20 -4.99 15.72 -4.49
N VAL A 21 -5.10 16.00 -5.78
CA VAL A 21 -5.01 14.97 -6.83
C VAL A 21 -3.62 14.34 -6.80
N THR A 22 -2.56 15.12 -6.62
CA THR A 22 -1.19 14.61 -6.49
C THR A 22 -0.97 13.80 -5.22
N GLY A 23 -1.60 14.17 -4.09
CA GLY A 23 -1.47 13.43 -2.82
C GLY A 23 -2.15 12.06 -2.84
N GLU A 24 -3.39 11.98 -3.35
CA GLU A 24 -4.07 10.69 -3.49
C GLU A 24 -3.42 9.83 -4.60
N ALA A 25 -2.99 10.44 -5.70
CA ALA A 25 -2.26 9.75 -6.76
C ALA A 25 -0.92 9.18 -6.24
N ALA A 26 -0.20 9.92 -5.40
CA ALA A 26 1.02 9.44 -4.76
C ALA A 26 0.74 8.25 -3.83
N CYS A 27 -0.34 8.29 -3.03
CA CYS A 27 -0.74 7.15 -2.19
C CYS A 27 -1.12 5.91 -3.02
N ARG A 28 -1.80 6.10 -4.16
CA ARG A 28 -2.11 5.01 -5.09
C ARG A 28 -0.86 4.44 -5.74
N ALA A 29 0.11 5.28 -6.10
CA ALA A 29 1.40 4.84 -6.63
C ALA A 29 2.18 4.04 -5.60
N ALA A 30 2.25 4.51 -4.36
CA ALA A 30 2.91 3.80 -3.25
C ALA A 30 2.26 2.42 -2.98
N LEU A 31 0.92 2.33 -3.03
CA LEU A 31 0.22 1.05 -2.88
C LEU A 31 0.55 0.08 -4.03
N ARG A 32 0.65 0.57 -5.27
CA ARG A 32 1.05 -0.26 -6.42
C ARG A 32 2.46 -0.78 -6.23
N GLU A 33 3.40 0.09 -5.89
CA GLU A 33 4.78 -0.30 -5.64
C GLU A 33 4.90 -1.33 -4.49
N ALA A 34 4.18 -1.13 -3.39
CA ALA A 34 4.15 -2.10 -2.29
C ALA A 34 3.55 -3.45 -2.72
N THR A 35 2.55 -3.44 -3.61
CA THR A 35 1.94 -4.64 -4.18
C THR A 35 2.91 -5.38 -5.11
N ASP A 36 3.63 -4.65 -5.97
CA ASP A 36 4.63 -5.22 -6.87
C ASP A 36 5.78 -5.86 -6.07
N ARG A 37 6.23 -5.22 -5.00
CA ARG A 37 7.23 -5.78 -4.07
C ARG A 37 6.74 -7.04 -3.38
N LEU A 38 5.46 -7.10 -2.98
CA LEU A 38 4.87 -8.31 -2.40
C LEU A 38 4.89 -9.46 -3.40
N HIS A 39 4.51 -9.22 -4.65
CA HIS A 39 4.56 -10.25 -5.69
C HIS A 39 6.00 -10.74 -5.93
N ALA A 40 6.97 -9.81 -6.02
CA ALA A 40 8.38 -10.17 -6.14
C ALA A 40 8.89 -11.00 -4.95
N ALA A 41 8.49 -10.66 -3.72
CA ALA A 41 8.84 -11.42 -2.53
C ALA A 41 8.22 -12.83 -2.55
N GLN A 42 6.96 -12.96 -2.99
CA GLN A 42 6.29 -14.25 -3.15
C GLN A 42 6.94 -15.12 -4.25
N ASP A 43 7.40 -14.53 -5.35
CA ASP A 43 8.16 -15.23 -6.39
C ASP A 43 9.53 -15.70 -5.87
N ALA A 44 10.21 -14.86 -5.08
CA ALA A 44 11.48 -15.21 -4.44
C ALA A 44 11.30 -16.37 -3.44
N LEU A 45 10.24 -16.34 -2.63
CA LEU A 45 9.90 -17.43 -1.71
C LEU A 45 9.63 -18.74 -2.47
N ARG A 46 8.78 -18.70 -3.51
CA ARG A 46 8.50 -19.89 -4.35
C ARG A 46 9.78 -20.46 -4.97
N THR A 47 10.69 -19.58 -5.42
CA THR A 47 11.99 -20.00 -5.96
C THR A 47 12.86 -20.65 -4.89
N ALA A 48 12.92 -20.07 -3.69
CA ALA A 48 13.68 -20.61 -2.57
C ALA A 48 13.12 -21.98 -2.11
N GLU A 49 11.80 -22.12 -2.01
CA GLU A 49 11.13 -23.37 -1.67
C GLU A 49 11.45 -24.48 -2.66
N ARG A 50 11.39 -24.19 -3.97
CA ARG A 50 11.80 -25.13 -5.02
C ARG A 50 13.25 -25.55 -4.87
N ALA A 51 14.15 -24.61 -4.59
CA ALA A 51 15.57 -24.92 -4.38
C ALA A 51 15.79 -25.77 -3.12
N HIS A 52 15.05 -25.54 -2.05
CA HIS A 52 15.10 -26.36 -0.84
C HIS A 52 14.57 -27.79 -1.07
N ILE A 53 13.45 -27.94 -1.77
CA ILE A 53 12.93 -29.25 -2.16
C ILE A 53 13.95 -30.00 -3.03
N ALA A 54 14.53 -29.32 -4.03
CA ALA A 54 15.56 -29.90 -4.88
C ALA A 54 16.81 -30.31 -4.09
N ALA A 55 17.27 -29.49 -3.15
CA ALA A 55 18.42 -29.82 -2.30
C ALA A 55 18.14 -31.03 -1.39
N ARG A 56 16.92 -31.15 -0.86
CA ARG A 56 16.50 -32.29 -0.05
C ARG A 56 16.40 -33.58 -0.87
N GLN A 57 15.88 -33.49 -2.10
CA GLN A 57 15.84 -34.62 -3.03
C GLN A 57 17.24 -35.06 -3.45
N ASP A 58 18.11 -34.12 -3.86
CA ASP A 58 19.52 -34.40 -4.20
C ASP A 58 20.26 -35.06 -3.04
N ARG A 59 20.04 -34.59 -1.81
CA ARG A 59 20.59 -35.24 -0.62
C ARG A 59 20.09 -36.68 -0.48
N HIS A 60 18.77 -36.88 -0.54
CA HIS A 60 18.19 -38.21 -0.38
C HIS A 60 18.70 -39.20 -1.44
N ASP A 61 18.72 -38.79 -2.70
CA ASP A 61 19.11 -39.65 -3.82
C ASP A 61 20.60 -40.02 -3.76
N ARG A 62 21.47 -39.05 -3.46
CA ARG A 62 22.91 -39.30 -3.31
C ARG A 62 23.23 -40.16 -2.09
N LEU A 63 22.53 -39.95 -0.97
CA LEU A 63 22.71 -40.80 0.20
C LEU A 63 22.26 -42.22 -0.09
N ARG A 64 21.10 -42.41 -0.73
CA ARG A 64 20.65 -43.73 -1.14
C ARG A 64 21.68 -44.42 -2.05
N GLU A 65 22.15 -43.75 -3.10
CA GLU A 65 23.19 -44.29 -3.99
C GLU A 65 24.49 -44.63 -3.24
N SER A 66 24.90 -43.75 -2.33
CA SER A 66 26.09 -43.99 -1.49
C SER A 66 25.87 -45.22 -0.60
N TYR A 67 24.68 -45.35 0.02
CA TYR A 67 24.30 -46.47 0.89
C TYR A 67 24.17 -47.81 0.16
N ASP A 68 23.59 -47.81 -1.04
CA ASP A 68 23.43 -48.99 -1.88
C ASP A 68 24.77 -49.52 -2.41
N THR A 69 25.79 -48.67 -2.49
CA THR A 69 27.13 -49.00 -2.99
C THR A 69 28.14 -49.37 -1.90
N LEU A 70 27.78 -49.31 -0.60
CA LEU A 70 28.67 -49.80 0.48
C LEU A 70 28.78 -51.34 0.43
N PRO A 71 29.95 -51.94 0.14
CA PRO A 71 30.14 -53.37 0.25
C PRO A 71 30.27 -53.80 1.72
N GLY A 72 29.97 -55.07 2.01
CA GLY A 72 29.98 -55.65 3.37
C GLY A 72 31.33 -55.71 4.11
N GLN A 73 32.43 -55.26 3.50
CA GLN A 73 33.74 -55.08 4.14
C GLN A 73 34.30 -53.71 3.76
N GLN A 74 34.00 -52.69 4.58
CA GLN A 74 34.48 -51.33 4.36
C GLN A 74 35.76 -51.05 5.10
N ALA A 75 36.68 -50.36 4.44
CA ALA A 75 37.83 -49.79 5.11
C ALA A 75 37.40 -48.50 5.84
N PRO A 76 38.05 -48.14 6.97
CA PRO A 76 37.70 -46.93 7.73
C PRO A 76 37.67 -45.63 6.89
N HIS A 77 38.48 -45.56 5.83
CA HIS A 77 38.52 -44.40 4.93
C HIS A 77 37.21 -44.20 4.13
N ASP A 78 36.53 -45.27 3.74
CA ASP A 78 35.25 -45.22 3.01
C ASP A 78 34.14 -44.63 3.88
N ILE A 79 34.12 -45.01 5.16
CA ILE A 79 33.17 -44.50 6.15
C ILE A 79 33.40 -43.00 6.41
N HIS A 80 34.66 -42.56 6.48
CA HIS A 80 34.98 -41.14 6.64
C HIS A 80 34.56 -40.32 5.42
N ALA A 81 34.79 -40.82 4.20
CA ALA A 81 34.35 -40.16 2.97
C ALA A 81 32.82 -40.04 2.88
N LEU A 82 32.10 -41.09 3.26
CA LEU A 82 30.63 -41.08 3.32
C LEU A 82 30.12 -40.01 4.29
N ARG A 83 30.68 -39.95 5.51
CA ARG A 83 30.30 -38.95 6.52
C ARG A 83 30.57 -37.52 6.05
N ALA A 84 31.71 -37.29 5.39
CA ALA A 84 32.02 -35.97 4.83
C ALA A 84 31.02 -35.56 3.74
N SER A 85 30.60 -36.50 2.89
CA SER A 85 29.55 -36.27 1.88
C SER A 85 28.20 -35.96 2.52
N GLU A 86 27.82 -36.70 3.56
CA GLU A 86 26.60 -36.46 4.35
C GLU A 86 26.56 -35.05 4.94
N GLU A 87 27.64 -34.65 5.60
CA GLU A 87 27.76 -33.32 6.19
C GLU A 87 27.65 -32.22 5.14
N HIS A 88 28.30 -32.41 3.98
CA HIS A 88 28.22 -31.47 2.87
C HIS A 88 26.80 -31.33 2.31
N LEU A 89 26.10 -32.44 2.09
CA LEU A 89 24.72 -32.44 1.57
C LEU A 89 23.74 -31.84 2.58
N LEU A 90 23.91 -32.16 3.86
CA LEU A 90 23.13 -31.56 4.95
C LEU A 90 23.37 -30.06 5.05
N ALA A 91 24.61 -29.59 4.89
CA ALA A 91 24.93 -28.16 4.87
C ALA A 91 24.24 -27.44 3.70
N ARG A 92 24.23 -28.04 2.51
CA ARG A 92 23.52 -27.49 1.33
C ARG A 92 22.01 -27.41 1.56
N GLU A 93 21.38 -28.43 2.14
CA GLU A 93 19.96 -28.40 2.50
C GLU A 93 19.66 -27.30 3.53
N ARG A 94 20.47 -27.20 4.59
CA ARG A 94 20.33 -26.15 5.62
C ARG A 94 20.48 -24.76 5.03
N GLN A 95 21.43 -24.56 4.12
CA GLN A 95 21.61 -23.28 3.42
C GLN A 95 20.38 -22.95 2.56
N ALA A 96 19.82 -23.92 1.83
CA ALA A 96 18.62 -23.72 1.04
C ALA A 96 17.40 -23.39 1.94
N ARG A 97 17.26 -24.07 3.07
CA ARG A 97 16.23 -23.79 4.08
C ARG A 97 16.36 -22.37 4.65
N ALA A 98 17.57 -21.95 5.02
CA ALA A 98 17.81 -20.60 5.53
C ALA A 98 17.41 -19.53 4.50
N ARG A 99 17.61 -19.78 3.20
CA ARG A 99 17.12 -18.89 2.14
C ARG A 99 15.59 -18.83 2.09
N CYS A 100 14.88 -19.93 2.32
CA CYS A 100 13.42 -19.93 2.46
C CYS A 100 12.97 -19.09 3.65
N GLU A 101 13.63 -19.22 4.80
CA GLU A 101 13.30 -18.47 6.02
C GLU A 101 13.50 -16.96 5.79
N VAL A 102 14.59 -16.56 5.15
CA VAL A 102 14.83 -15.15 4.75
C VAL A 102 13.76 -14.67 3.76
N ALA A 103 13.44 -15.46 2.74
CA ALA A 103 12.42 -15.09 1.76
C ALA A 103 11.02 -14.97 2.39
N SER A 104 10.68 -15.84 3.34
CA SER A 104 9.44 -15.78 4.12
C SER A 104 9.36 -14.49 4.93
N GLY A 105 10.44 -14.12 5.63
CA GLY A 105 10.52 -12.83 6.31
C GLY A 105 10.36 -11.64 5.35
N GLY A 106 10.90 -11.75 4.13
CA GLY A 106 10.68 -10.76 3.07
C GLY A 106 9.20 -10.62 2.66
N VAL A 107 8.46 -11.73 2.58
CA VAL A 107 7.01 -11.71 2.30
C VAL A 107 6.24 -11.07 3.44
N GLU A 108 6.58 -11.37 4.70
CA GLU A 108 5.94 -10.77 5.87
C GLU A 108 6.13 -9.24 5.89
N GLN A 109 7.36 -8.77 5.65
CA GLN A 109 7.67 -7.34 5.54
C GLN A 109 6.92 -6.67 4.39
N ALA A 110 6.88 -7.29 3.21
CA ALA A 110 6.17 -6.74 2.06
C ALA A 110 4.65 -6.70 2.28
N THR A 111 4.10 -7.68 2.99
CA THR A 111 2.67 -7.73 3.38
C THR A 111 2.34 -6.59 4.34
N ALA A 112 3.17 -6.38 5.36
CA ALA A 112 3.02 -5.27 6.29
C ALA A 112 3.08 -3.90 5.58
N ALA A 113 4.04 -3.72 4.67
CA ALA A 113 4.18 -2.49 3.88
C ALA A 113 2.97 -2.25 2.97
N GLN A 114 2.41 -3.30 2.35
CA GLN A 114 1.19 -3.20 1.56
C GLN A 114 -0.01 -2.79 2.41
N ALA A 115 -0.16 -3.37 3.60
CA ALA A 115 -1.23 -3.03 4.53
C ALA A 115 -1.14 -1.56 4.99
N GLU A 116 0.07 -1.07 5.29
CA GLU A 116 0.33 0.33 5.64
C GLU A 116 -0.01 1.29 4.48
N ALA A 117 0.44 0.96 3.26
CA ALA A 117 0.12 1.75 2.07
C ALA A 117 -1.40 1.80 1.81
N GLN A 118 -2.11 0.68 2.04
CA GLN A 118 -3.55 0.61 1.90
C GLN A 118 -4.27 1.44 2.97
N ALA A 119 -3.81 1.39 4.23
CA ALA A 119 -4.34 2.22 5.31
C ALA A 119 -4.16 3.71 5.01
N THR A 120 -2.98 4.09 4.51
CA THR A 120 -2.65 5.47 4.12
C THR A 120 -3.57 5.97 2.99
N LEU A 121 -3.78 5.16 1.95
CA LEU A 121 -4.71 5.50 0.87
C LEU A 121 -6.15 5.66 1.37
N ARG A 122 -6.62 4.76 2.24
CA ARG A 122 -7.96 4.86 2.85
C ARG A 122 -8.12 6.15 3.65
N ALA A 123 -7.12 6.51 4.46
CA ALA A 123 -7.12 7.75 5.22
C ALA A 123 -7.18 8.98 4.32
N ALA A 124 -6.40 9.01 3.23
CA ALA A 124 -6.41 10.10 2.26
C ALA A 124 -7.79 10.26 1.58
N ILE A 125 -8.43 9.14 1.19
CA ILE A 125 -9.77 9.16 0.59
C ILE A 125 -10.81 9.66 1.61
N GLN A 126 -10.77 9.18 2.85
CA GLN A 126 -11.69 9.62 3.91
C GLN A 126 -11.55 11.12 4.20
N GLN A 127 -10.31 11.63 4.26
CA GLN A 127 -10.06 13.06 4.44
C GLN A 127 -10.61 13.87 3.26
N ARG A 128 -10.48 13.35 2.03
CA ARG A 128 -11.06 13.98 0.83
C ARG A 128 -12.58 14.06 0.94
N LEU A 129 -13.26 12.98 1.33
CA LEU A 129 -14.71 12.92 1.49
C LEU A 129 -15.23 13.90 2.55
N ARG A 130 -14.64 13.88 3.76
CA ARG A 130 -15.01 14.80 4.85
C ARG A 130 -14.93 16.26 4.43
N ARG A 131 -13.86 16.63 3.72
CA ARG A 131 -13.69 18.01 3.22
C ARG A 131 -14.74 18.39 2.18
N THR A 132 -15.11 17.45 1.31
CA THR A 132 -16.17 17.67 0.32
C THR A 132 -17.53 17.86 0.99
N GLU A 133 -17.86 17.06 2.00
CA GLU A 133 -19.09 17.21 2.79
C GLU A 133 -19.17 18.59 3.46
N ILE A 134 -18.07 19.03 4.07
CA ILE A 134 -18.00 20.37 4.67
C ILE A 134 -18.19 21.46 3.62
N ALA A 135 -17.54 21.34 2.45
CA ALA A 135 -17.69 22.33 1.37
C ALA A 135 -19.13 22.44 0.88
N VAL A 136 -19.80 21.30 0.67
CA VAL A 136 -21.22 21.26 0.26
C VAL A 136 -22.11 21.92 1.32
N ARG A 137 -21.86 21.66 2.61
CA ARG A 137 -22.62 22.28 3.71
C ARG A 137 -22.43 23.80 3.75
N LEU A 138 -21.19 24.28 3.62
CA LEU A 138 -20.89 25.71 3.61
C LEU A 138 -21.52 26.41 2.40
N GLU A 139 -21.55 25.76 1.24
CA GLU A 139 -22.23 26.31 0.05
C GLU A 139 -23.75 26.41 0.27
N ALA A 140 -24.37 25.39 0.86
CA ALA A 140 -25.79 25.42 1.20
C ALA A 140 -26.12 26.53 2.22
N GLU A 141 -25.27 26.72 3.21
CA GLU A 141 -25.41 27.78 4.22
C GLU A 141 -25.24 29.18 3.61
N ALA A 142 -24.23 29.37 2.75
CA ALA A 142 -24.04 30.62 2.02
C ALA A 142 -25.26 30.97 1.13
N ARG A 143 -25.86 29.98 0.46
CA ARG A 143 -27.09 30.17 -0.32
C ARG A 143 -28.28 30.58 0.55
N ARG A 144 -28.42 29.99 1.75
CA ARG A 144 -29.48 30.38 2.70
C ARG A 144 -29.32 31.80 3.20
N VAL A 145 -28.09 32.20 3.54
CA VAL A 145 -27.79 33.57 3.97
C VAL A 145 -28.07 34.57 2.85
N ALA A 146 -27.70 34.24 1.61
CA ALA A 146 -27.98 35.10 0.46
C ALA A 146 -29.50 35.29 0.24
N LEU A 147 -30.28 34.20 0.28
CA LEU A 147 -31.74 34.28 0.16
C LEU A 147 -32.37 35.12 1.29
N ALA A 148 -31.93 34.94 2.53
CA ALA A 148 -32.43 35.73 3.66
C ALA A 148 -32.13 37.23 3.50
N ALA A 149 -30.95 37.58 2.98
CA ALA A 149 -30.58 38.96 2.71
C ALA A 149 -31.40 39.57 1.54
N GLU A 150 -31.73 38.77 0.52
CA GLU A 150 -32.63 39.19 -0.56
C GLU A 150 -34.05 39.43 -0.04
N GLU A 151 -34.56 38.55 0.82
CA GLU A 151 -35.88 38.71 1.47
C GLU A 151 -35.95 39.97 2.34
N GLU A 152 -34.90 40.23 3.14
CA GLU A 152 -34.78 41.44 3.97
C GLU A 152 -34.76 42.71 3.11
N ALA A 153 -33.96 42.72 2.02
CA ALA A 153 -33.91 43.86 1.10
C ALA A 153 -35.26 44.16 0.42
N ILE A 154 -36.02 43.12 0.05
CA ILE A 154 -37.37 43.28 -0.51
C ILE A 154 -38.34 43.83 0.54
N ALA A 155 -38.25 43.35 1.79
CA ALA A 155 -39.10 43.82 2.88
C ALA A 155 -38.86 45.31 3.18
N ASP A 156 -37.60 45.75 3.21
CA ASP A 156 -37.22 47.15 3.39
C ASP A 156 -37.77 48.03 2.25
N GLU A 157 -37.63 47.61 0.99
CA GLU A 157 -38.14 48.37 -0.17
C GLU A 157 -39.68 48.53 -0.13
N LEU A 158 -40.40 47.50 0.34
CA LEU A 158 -41.85 47.53 0.49
C LEU A 158 -42.29 48.47 1.62
N MET A 159 -41.56 48.46 2.76
CA MET A 159 -41.82 49.38 3.87
C MET A 159 -41.59 50.83 3.48
N ASP A 160 -40.52 51.12 2.73
CA ASP A 160 -40.25 52.46 2.22
C ASP A 160 -41.35 52.96 1.28
N ARG A 161 -41.83 52.12 0.35
CA ARG A 161 -42.97 52.47 -0.52
C ARG A 161 -44.26 52.71 0.26
N ALA A 162 -44.54 51.90 1.28
CA ALA A 162 -45.75 52.07 2.10
C ALA A 162 -45.70 53.37 2.94
N GLY A 163 -44.51 53.76 3.43
CA GLY A 163 -44.31 55.00 4.18
C GLY A 163 -44.43 56.28 3.33
N HIS A 164 -44.13 56.21 2.03
CA HIS A 164 -44.22 57.35 1.10
C HIS A 164 -45.58 57.47 0.38
N GLY A 165 -46.45 56.45 0.49
CA GLY A 165 -47.79 56.44 -0.12
C GLY A 165 -48.93 56.98 0.76
N ALA A 166 -48.63 57.45 1.97
CA ALA A 166 -49.61 57.94 2.96
C ALA A 166 -49.67 59.48 3.10
N GLY A 167 -49.22 60.21 2.08
CA GLY A 167 -49.27 61.68 1.99
C GLY A 167 -50.31 62.18 1.01
#